data_AF-A0A1F5EYG7-F1
#
_entry.id   AF-A0A1F5EYG7-F1
#
_cell.length_a   1.000
_cell.length_b   1.000
_cell.length_c   1.000
_cell.angle_alpha   90.00
_cell.angle_beta   90.00
_cell.angle_gamma   90.00
#
_symmetry.space_group_name_H-M   'P 1'
#
loop_
_entity.id
_entity.type
_entity.pdbx_description
1 polymer ?
#
loop_
_entity_poly.entity_id
_entity_poly.type
_entity_poly.pdbx_seq_one_letter_code
_entity_poly.pdbx_strand_id
1 'polypeptide(L)'
;MAKKRKNDLELKSLAWAVSRVFDPVIEIPVLIATAMLYAMNSGWRFRYLVFLLVIDALLPAAYMLWGLAHKTISDWDMTKKDERKGLYVFTVLAHLFGVVYAYMLGKDELAEILFVFWGLAVVFAVVTLFWKISVHAGVNGAALAFFNHFWGWDNYWWLLIVLLLVLWARVEIKKHTWSQVLIGATTAIVIVELGLRLVGM
;
A
#
# COMPACT_ATOMS: atom_id res chain seq x y z
N MET A 1 5.11 -37.07 -14.64
CA MET A 1 6.01 -35.94 -14.30
C MET A 1 5.74 -34.66 -15.11
N ALA A 2 5.54 -34.74 -16.44
CA ALA A 2 5.27 -33.56 -17.27
C ALA A 2 3.99 -32.76 -16.91
N LYS A 3 2.87 -33.46 -16.61
CA LYS A 3 1.60 -32.82 -16.19
C LYS A 3 1.74 -32.04 -14.89
N LYS A 4 2.44 -32.59 -13.90
CA LYS A 4 2.73 -31.91 -12.62
C LYS A 4 3.56 -30.64 -12.82
N ARG A 5 4.64 -30.74 -13.61
CA ARG A 5 5.50 -29.59 -13.95
C ARG A 5 4.72 -28.50 -14.71
N LYS A 6 3.81 -28.87 -15.62
CA LYS A 6 2.96 -27.92 -16.34
C LYS A 6 2.01 -27.18 -15.38
N ASN A 7 1.33 -27.91 -14.51
CA ASN A 7 0.44 -27.32 -13.49
C ASN A 7 1.21 -26.38 -12.54
N ASP A 8 2.42 -26.76 -12.12
CA ASP A 8 3.27 -25.93 -11.26
C ASP A 8 3.69 -24.62 -11.96
N LEU A 9 3.88 -24.64 -13.29
CA LEU A 9 4.19 -23.44 -14.09
C LEU A 9 2.96 -22.54 -14.30
N GLU A 10 1.79 -23.13 -14.50
CA GLU A 10 0.52 -22.38 -14.60
C GLU A 10 0.20 -21.68 -13.27
N LEU A 11 0.33 -22.37 -12.13
CA LEU A 11 0.11 -21.80 -10.80
C LEU A 11 1.04 -20.61 -10.52
N LYS A 12 2.33 -20.75 -10.84
CA LYS A 12 3.29 -19.66 -10.69
C LYS A 12 2.99 -18.47 -11.60
N SER A 13 2.52 -18.73 -12.82
CA SER A 13 2.13 -17.68 -13.76
C SER A 13 0.91 -16.91 -13.24
N LEU A 14 -0.07 -17.62 -12.68
CA LEU A 14 -1.24 -17.02 -12.04
C LEU A 14 -0.82 -16.19 -10.81
N ALA A 15 -0.01 -16.74 -9.92
CA ALA A 15 0.49 -16.04 -8.75
C ALA A 15 1.27 -14.76 -9.13
N TRP A 16 2.08 -14.82 -10.19
CA TRP A 16 2.77 -13.66 -10.71
C TRP A 16 1.78 -12.60 -11.23
N ALA A 17 0.77 -12.99 -12.01
CA ALA A 17 -0.24 -12.08 -12.53
C ALA A 17 -1.01 -11.39 -11.39
N VAL A 18 -1.50 -12.15 -10.41
CA VAL A 18 -2.15 -11.60 -9.20
C VAL A 18 -1.23 -10.61 -8.51
N SER A 19 0.03 -10.95 -8.32
CA SER A 19 1.00 -10.08 -7.65
C SER A 19 1.32 -8.78 -8.42
N ARG A 20 1.12 -8.74 -9.74
CA ARG A 20 1.34 -7.53 -10.55
C ARG A 20 0.09 -6.67 -10.68
N VAL A 21 -1.09 -7.28 -10.74
CA VAL A 21 -2.37 -6.56 -10.72
C VAL A 21 -2.54 -5.82 -9.39
N PHE A 22 -2.22 -6.50 -8.28
CA PHE A 22 -2.29 -5.97 -6.92
C PHE A 22 -0.90 -5.51 -6.44
N ASP A 23 -0.23 -4.73 -7.28
CA ASP A 23 1.05 -4.12 -6.95
C ASP A 23 0.82 -2.71 -6.36
N PRO A 24 1.44 -2.35 -5.21
CA PRO A 24 1.30 -1.04 -4.59
C PRO A 24 1.52 0.15 -5.54
N VAL A 25 2.41 -0.01 -6.53
CA VAL A 25 2.71 1.04 -7.53
C VAL A 25 1.49 1.34 -8.42
N ILE A 26 0.55 0.40 -8.54
CA ILE A 26 -0.71 0.55 -9.27
C ILE A 26 -1.84 0.87 -8.28
N GLU A 27 -1.97 0.10 -7.21
CA GLU A 27 -3.07 0.20 -6.25
C GLU A 27 -3.18 1.59 -5.62
N ILE A 28 -2.06 2.14 -5.11
CA ILE A 28 -2.07 3.44 -4.43
C ILE A 28 -2.54 4.56 -5.37
N PRO A 29 -1.95 4.76 -6.58
CA PRO A 29 -2.45 5.79 -7.48
C PRO A 29 -3.89 5.55 -7.95
N VAL A 30 -4.32 4.31 -8.16
CA VAL A 30 -5.72 4.02 -8.52
C VAL A 30 -6.66 4.40 -7.38
N LEU A 31 -6.36 4.00 -6.15
CA LEU A 31 -7.16 4.33 -4.98
C LEU A 31 -7.25 5.83 -4.77
N ILE A 32 -6.13 6.55 -4.83
CA ILE A 32 -6.12 8.01 -4.75
C ILE A 32 -6.95 8.59 -5.90
N ALA A 33 -6.72 8.19 -7.15
CA ALA A 33 -7.49 8.71 -8.29
C ALA A 33 -8.99 8.46 -8.16
N THR A 34 -9.43 7.30 -7.66
CA THR A 34 -10.84 7.03 -7.41
C THR A 34 -11.41 7.90 -6.30
N ALA A 35 -10.68 8.09 -5.20
CA ALA A 35 -11.07 9.03 -4.15
C ALA A 35 -11.13 10.47 -4.68
N MET A 36 -10.22 10.86 -5.58
CA MET A 36 -10.25 12.16 -6.24
C MET A 36 -11.51 12.34 -7.09
N LEU A 37 -11.85 11.36 -7.92
CA LEU A 37 -13.05 11.41 -8.77
C LEU A 37 -14.33 11.53 -7.94
N TYR A 38 -14.39 10.84 -6.80
CA TYR A 38 -15.50 10.98 -5.86
C TYR A 38 -15.53 12.37 -5.22
N ALA A 39 -14.39 12.87 -4.72
CA ALA A 39 -14.27 14.16 -4.04
C ALA A 39 -14.48 15.38 -4.97
N MET A 40 -14.20 15.24 -6.27
CA MET A 40 -14.46 16.29 -7.27
C MET A 40 -15.94 16.63 -7.39
N ASN A 41 -16.83 15.68 -7.12
CA ASN A 41 -18.28 15.92 -7.06
C ASN A 41 -18.71 16.65 -5.77
N SER A 42 -17.81 16.77 -4.79
CA SER A 42 -18.09 17.27 -3.44
C SER A 42 -17.41 18.63 -3.14
N GLY A 43 -16.90 19.34 -4.15
CA GLY A 43 -16.34 20.69 -3.99
C GLY A 43 -14.88 20.76 -3.53
N TRP A 44 -14.15 19.63 -3.52
CA TRP A 44 -12.71 19.64 -3.23
C TRP A 44 -11.91 20.27 -4.37
N ARG A 45 -10.90 21.08 -4.03
CA ARG A 45 -10.06 21.75 -5.03
C ARG A 45 -9.20 20.72 -5.75
N PHE A 46 -9.45 20.50 -7.04
CA PHE A 46 -8.67 19.62 -7.94
C PHE A 46 -7.15 19.71 -7.74
N ARG A 47 -6.62 20.92 -7.52
CA ARG A 47 -5.19 21.15 -7.27
C ARG A 47 -4.64 20.40 -6.06
N TYR A 48 -5.42 20.29 -4.99
CA TYR A 48 -5.03 19.59 -3.77
C TYR A 48 -5.06 18.06 -3.96
N LEU A 49 -6.05 17.57 -4.71
CA LEU A 49 -6.19 16.16 -5.06
C LEU A 49 -5.02 15.68 -5.95
N VAL A 50 -4.64 16.49 -6.94
CA VAL A 50 -3.43 16.24 -7.75
C VAL A 50 -2.17 16.26 -6.88
N PHE A 51 -2.11 17.17 -5.91
CA PHE A 51 -0.99 17.24 -4.97
C PHE A 51 -0.84 15.95 -4.15
N LEU A 52 -1.92 15.39 -3.59
CA LEU A 52 -1.85 14.10 -2.88
C LEU A 52 -1.40 12.96 -3.78
N LEU A 53 -1.93 12.86 -5.01
CA LEU A 53 -1.49 11.85 -5.97
C LEU A 53 0.02 11.95 -6.26
N VAL A 54 0.53 13.18 -6.40
CA VAL A 54 1.96 13.40 -6.62
C VAL A 54 2.78 12.97 -5.41
N ILE A 55 2.41 13.43 -4.22
CA ILE A 55 3.17 13.19 -2.99
C ILE A 55 3.16 11.72 -2.57
N ASP A 56 2.00 11.06 -2.64
CA ASP A 56 1.80 9.73 -2.04
C ASP A 56 1.95 8.57 -3.04
N ALA A 57 1.88 8.84 -4.35
CA ALA A 57 2.05 7.80 -5.37
C ALA A 57 3.21 8.12 -6.33
N LEU A 58 3.16 9.25 -7.03
CA LEU A 58 4.08 9.50 -8.15
C LEU A 58 5.51 9.74 -7.68
N LEU A 59 5.72 10.47 -6.58
CA LEU A 59 7.05 10.72 -6.05
C LEU A 59 7.73 9.44 -5.51
N PRO A 60 7.09 8.62 -4.66
CA PRO A 60 7.64 7.32 -4.27
C PRO A 60 7.94 6.41 -5.46
N ALA A 61 7.04 6.35 -6.45
CA ALA A 61 7.27 5.59 -7.67
C ALA A 61 8.47 6.13 -8.47
N ALA A 62 8.59 7.44 -8.61
CA ALA A 62 9.73 8.09 -9.27
C ALA A 62 11.04 7.78 -8.54
N TYR A 63 11.06 7.81 -7.19
CA TYR A 63 12.22 7.41 -6.40
C TYR A 63 12.60 5.95 -6.68
N MET A 64 11.62 5.04 -6.70
CA MET A 64 11.85 3.63 -7.01
C MET A 64 12.42 3.44 -8.41
N LEU A 65 11.84 4.08 -9.43
CA LEU A 65 12.28 4.03 -10.81
C LEU A 65 13.70 4.61 -10.98
N TRP A 66 13.99 5.72 -10.31
CA TRP A 66 15.33 6.31 -10.27
C TRP A 66 16.33 5.32 -9.67
N GLY A 67 15.99 4.66 -8.56
CA GLY A 67 16.87 3.68 -7.92
C GLY A 67 17.10 2.43 -8.76
N LEU A 68 16.09 1.98 -9.52
CA LEU A 68 16.23 0.90 -10.51
C LEU A 68 17.18 1.32 -11.64
N ALA A 69 17.01 2.53 -12.18
CA ALA A 69 17.86 3.05 -13.26
C ALA A 69 19.33 3.20 -12.84
N HIS A 70 19.58 3.55 -11.58
CA HIS A 70 20.93 3.73 -11.02
C HIS A 70 21.47 2.49 -10.30
N LYS A 71 20.75 1.35 -10.38
CA LYS A 71 21.14 0.06 -9.78
C LYS A 71 21.34 0.10 -8.25
N THR A 72 20.78 1.08 -7.56
CA THR A 72 20.69 1.09 -6.09
C THR A 72 19.55 0.20 -5.59
N ILE A 73 18.58 -0.07 -6.46
CA ILE A 73 17.52 -1.07 -6.29
C ILE A 73 17.75 -2.15 -7.34
N SER A 74 17.83 -3.41 -6.91
CA SER A 74 18.25 -4.52 -7.78
C SER A 74 17.10 -5.19 -8.53
N ASP A 75 15.87 -5.12 -8.01
CA ASP A 75 14.69 -5.69 -8.64
C ASP A 75 13.41 -4.92 -8.27
N TRP A 76 12.37 -5.05 -9.09
CA TRP A 76 11.09 -4.35 -8.93
C TRP A 76 10.43 -4.58 -7.55
N ASP A 77 10.53 -5.79 -7.01
CA ASP A 77 9.93 -6.11 -5.70
C ASP A 77 10.79 -5.65 -4.51
N MET A 78 11.94 -5.01 -4.80
CA MET A 78 12.94 -4.59 -3.83
C MET A 78 13.21 -5.72 -2.85
N THR A 79 13.63 -6.88 -3.35
CA THR A 79 13.63 -8.14 -2.59
C THR A 79 14.52 -8.03 -1.35
N LYS A 80 15.57 -7.21 -1.40
CA LYS A 80 16.47 -6.90 -0.28
C LYS A 80 15.91 -5.74 0.55
N LYS A 81 15.77 -5.95 1.85
CA LYS A 81 15.21 -4.92 2.76
C LYS A 81 16.05 -3.65 2.83
N ASP A 82 17.38 -3.76 2.68
CA ASP A 82 18.28 -2.60 2.77
C ASP A 82 18.10 -1.63 1.61
N GLU A 83 17.67 -2.11 0.44
CA GLU A 83 17.35 -1.29 -0.73
C GLU A 83 16.05 -0.46 -0.52
N ARG A 84 15.21 -0.84 0.47
CA ARG A 84 13.93 -0.18 0.77
C ARG A 84 14.06 1.03 1.69
N LYS A 85 15.15 1.13 2.45
CA LYS A 85 15.29 2.15 3.51
C LYS A 85 15.16 3.56 2.96
N GLY A 86 15.86 3.87 1.86
CA GLY A 86 15.80 5.18 1.22
C GLY A 86 14.39 5.52 0.73
N LEU A 87 13.71 4.56 0.08
CA LEU A 87 12.33 4.74 -0.38
C LEU A 87 11.39 4.99 0.81
N TYR A 88 11.48 4.21 1.88
CA TYR A 88 10.63 4.40 3.06
C TYR A 88 10.84 5.75 3.73
N VAL A 89 12.10 6.18 3.93
CA VAL A 89 12.39 7.51 4.50
C VAL A 89 11.80 8.60 3.62
N PHE A 90 12.02 8.51 2.31
CA PHE A 90 11.47 9.46 1.35
C PHE A 90 9.94 9.51 1.39
N THR A 91 9.27 8.35 1.33
CA THR A 91 7.80 8.25 1.38
C THR A 91 7.24 8.79 2.70
N VAL A 92 7.84 8.46 3.85
CA VAL A 92 7.39 8.94 5.16
C VAL A 92 7.48 10.47 5.25
N LEU A 93 8.57 11.07 4.75
CA LEU A 93 8.74 12.53 4.76
C LEU A 93 7.81 13.23 3.77
N ALA A 94 7.67 12.67 2.56
CA ALA A 94 6.75 13.18 1.55
C ALA A 94 5.30 13.14 2.07
N HIS A 95 4.86 12.00 2.60
CA HIS A 95 3.52 11.84 3.14
C HIS A 95 3.25 12.77 4.33
N LEU A 96 4.24 12.98 5.22
CA LEU A 96 4.12 13.94 6.32
C LEU A 96 3.84 15.36 5.82
N PHE A 97 4.48 15.76 4.72
CA PHE A 97 4.20 17.04 4.09
C PHE A 97 2.74 17.11 3.58
N GLY A 98 2.21 16.00 3.05
CA GLY A 98 0.79 15.87 2.69
C GLY A 98 -0.15 16.10 3.87
N VAL A 99 0.14 15.47 5.02
CA VAL A 99 -0.61 15.63 6.28
C VAL A 99 -0.59 17.08 6.76
N VAL A 100 0.60 17.68 6.89
CA VAL A 100 0.75 19.07 7.35
C VAL A 100 0.02 20.04 6.42
N TYR A 101 0.15 19.83 5.11
CA TYR A 101 -0.53 20.67 4.13
C TYR A 101 -2.06 20.55 4.21
N ALA A 102 -2.59 19.36 4.51
CA ALA A 102 -4.02 19.17 4.74
C ALA A 102 -4.52 19.98 5.96
N TYR A 103 -3.80 19.94 7.09
CA TYR A 103 -4.13 20.76 8.26
C TYR A 103 -4.05 22.26 7.97
N MET A 104 -3.04 22.71 7.21
CA MET A 104 -2.90 24.13 6.83
C MET A 104 -4.07 24.63 5.96
N LEU A 105 -4.76 23.73 5.26
CA LEU A 105 -5.95 24.04 4.47
C LEU A 105 -7.26 23.94 5.26
N GLY A 106 -7.20 23.63 6.56
CA GLY A 106 -8.37 23.40 7.41
C GLY A 106 -9.18 22.17 6.99
N LYS A 107 -8.51 21.15 6.44
CA LYS A 107 -9.11 19.89 6.00
C LYS A 107 -8.85 18.79 7.02
N ASP A 108 -9.32 19.02 8.23
CA ASP A 108 -8.92 18.25 9.41
C ASP A 108 -9.25 16.76 9.29
N GLU A 109 -10.47 16.40 8.88
CA GLU A 109 -10.87 15.00 8.67
C GLU A 109 -9.93 14.27 7.69
N LEU A 110 -9.57 14.92 6.59
CA LEU A 110 -8.63 14.33 5.64
C LEU A 110 -7.20 14.29 6.19
N ALA A 111 -6.78 15.32 6.91
CA ALA A 111 -5.47 15.36 7.55
C ALA A 111 -5.33 14.22 8.57
N GLU A 112 -6.40 13.89 9.30
CA GLU A 112 -6.46 12.78 10.25
C GLU A 112 -6.40 11.42 9.55
N ILE A 113 -7.15 11.23 8.44
CA ILE A 113 -7.03 10.02 7.61
C ILE A 113 -5.58 9.86 7.13
N LEU A 114 -5.00 10.89 6.53
CA LEU A 114 -3.61 10.88 6.07
C LEU A 114 -2.65 10.62 7.23
N PHE A 115 -2.90 11.16 8.41
CA PHE A 115 -2.06 10.93 9.60
C PHE A 115 -2.07 9.47 10.04
N VAL A 116 -3.20 8.77 9.94
CA VAL A 116 -3.29 7.31 10.18
C VAL A 116 -2.43 6.54 9.18
N PHE A 117 -2.53 6.84 7.88
CA PHE A 117 -1.73 6.20 6.84
C PHE A 117 -0.24 6.55 6.94
N TRP A 118 0.08 7.77 7.37
CA TRP A 118 1.44 8.16 7.71
C TRP A 118 2.01 7.32 8.86
N GLY A 119 1.22 7.13 9.93
CA GLY A 119 1.59 6.26 11.05
C GLY A 119 1.85 4.82 10.60
N LEU A 120 1.01 4.28 9.72
CA LEU A 120 1.23 2.99 9.08
C LEU A 120 2.57 2.94 8.32
N ALA A 121 2.85 3.96 7.51
CA ALA A 121 4.11 4.06 6.75
C ALA A 121 5.33 4.11 7.68
N VAL A 122 5.26 4.85 8.79
CA VAL A 122 6.31 4.90 9.83
C VAL A 122 6.54 3.53 10.44
N VAL A 123 5.47 2.82 10.84
CA VAL A 123 5.60 1.46 11.40
C VAL A 123 6.25 0.51 10.39
N PHE A 124 5.83 0.54 9.12
CA PHE A 124 6.43 -0.28 8.08
C PHE A 124 7.91 0.05 7.84
N ALA A 125 8.27 1.34 7.86
CA ALA A 125 9.64 1.79 7.74
C ALA A 125 10.51 1.28 8.90
N VAL A 126 10.05 1.44 10.14
CA VAL A 126 10.75 0.98 11.35
C VAL A 126 10.91 -0.54 11.35
N VAL A 127 9.84 -1.29 11.09
CA VAL A 127 9.91 -2.75 11.02
C VAL A 127 10.90 -3.19 9.92
N THR A 128 10.91 -2.52 8.78
CA THR A 128 11.82 -2.84 7.65
C THR A 128 13.30 -2.71 8.03
N LEU A 129 13.67 -1.87 9.00
CA LEU A 129 15.05 -1.79 9.49
C LEU A 129 15.53 -3.16 10.02
N PHE A 130 14.66 -3.86 10.74
CA PHE A 130 14.99 -5.11 11.42
C PHE A 130 14.57 -6.33 10.61
N TRP A 131 13.42 -6.31 9.94
CA TRP A 131 12.82 -7.49 9.33
C TRP A 131 12.04 -7.17 8.05
N LYS A 132 12.03 -8.10 7.10
CA LYS A 132 11.41 -7.90 5.78
C LYS A 132 9.89 -8.06 5.86
N ILE A 133 9.16 -6.98 6.08
CA ILE A 133 7.68 -6.95 6.00
C ILE A 133 7.18 -6.86 4.54
N SER A 134 5.97 -7.35 4.26
CA SER A 134 5.34 -7.31 2.93
C SER A 134 4.47 -6.06 2.74
N VAL A 135 4.89 -5.13 1.88
CA VAL A 135 4.10 -3.95 1.51
C VAL A 135 2.84 -4.33 0.74
N HIS A 136 2.91 -5.30 -0.18
CA HIS A 136 1.72 -5.78 -0.91
C HIS A 136 0.62 -6.23 0.05
N ALA A 137 1.00 -7.00 1.08
CA ALA A 137 0.06 -7.44 2.11
C ALA A 137 -0.45 -6.27 2.96
N GLY A 138 0.43 -5.33 3.30
CA GLY A 138 0.07 -4.12 4.05
C GLY A 138 -0.93 -3.24 3.31
N VAL A 139 -0.69 -2.91 2.04
CA VAL A 139 -1.58 -2.07 1.23
C VAL A 139 -2.94 -2.72 1.04
N ASN A 140 -2.98 -4.01 0.72
CA ASN A 140 -4.25 -4.75 0.59
C ASN A 140 -4.99 -4.89 1.93
N GLY A 141 -4.26 -5.07 3.04
CA GLY A 141 -4.84 -5.09 4.38
C GLY A 141 -5.39 -3.72 4.81
N ALA A 142 -4.67 -2.65 4.49
CA ALA A 142 -5.10 -1.28 4.73
C ALA A 142 -6.36 -0.94 3.92
N ALA A 143 -6.41 -1.33 2.64
CA ALA A 143 -7.59 -1.16 1.80
C ALA A 143 -8.79 -1.93 2.36
N LEU A 144 -8.60 -3.20 2.75
CA LEU A 144 -9.65 -3.99 3.40
C LEU A 144 -10.22 -3.26 4.62
N ALA A 145 -9.37 -2.79 5.55
CA ALA A 145 -9.83 -2.08 6.74
C ALA A 145 -10.54 -0.77 6.38
N PHE A 146 -9.90 0.09 5.58
CA PHE A 146 -10.42 1.40 5.21
C PHE A 146 -11.80 1.32 4.55
N PHE A 147 -11.98 0.46 3.54
CA PHE A 147 -13.27 0.38 2.85
C PHE A 147 -14.37 -0.21 3.73
N ASN A 148 -14.08 -1.22 4.53
CA ASN A 148 -15.09 -1.81 5.41
C ASN A 148 -15.43 -0.91 6.60
N HIS A 149 -14.51 -0.03 7.03
CA HIS A 149 -14.77 0.97 8.04
C HIS A 149 -15.82 1.98 7.59
N PHE A 150 -15.64 2.59 6.41
CA PHE A 150 -16.53 3.65 5.93
C PHE A 150 -17.82 3.16 5.24
N TRP A 151 -17.78 1.99 4.59
CA TRP A 151 -18.90 1.49 3.80
C TRP A 151 -19.42 0.11 4.23
N GLY A 152 -18.85 -0.49 5.28
CA GLY A 152 -19.36 -1.72 5.88
C GLY A 152 -19.00 -3.01 5.14
N TRP A 153 -19.05 -4.10 5.90
CA TRP A 153 -18.72 -5.46 5.44
C TRP A 153 -19.66 -6.01 4.38
N ASP A 154 -20.93 -5.59 4.37
CA ASP A 154 -21.91 -6.06 3.38
C ASP A 154 -21.52 -5.65 1.94
N ASN A 155 -20.83 -4.52 1.79
CA ASN A 155 -20.44 -3.98 0.48
C ASN A 155 -19.02 -4.40 0.06
N TYR A 156 -18.10 -4.59 1.01
CA TYR A 156 -16.67 -4.75 0.75
C TYR A 156 -16.04 -6.02 1.32
N TRP A 157 -16.83 -7.03 1.70
CA TRP A 157 -16.33 -8.34 2.15
C TRP A 157 -15.39 -9.03 1.16
N TRP A 158 -15.59 -8.83 -0.15
CA TRP A 158 -14.81 -9.47 -1.22
C TRP A 158 -13.34 -9.04 -1.22
N LEU A 159 -13.00 -7.89 -0.61
CA LEU A 159 -11.61 -7.47 -0.41
C LEU A 159 -10.82 -8.46 0.46
N LEU A 160 -11.50 -9.23 1.33
CA LEU A 160 -10.84 -10.28 2.10
C LEU A 160 -10.34 -11.40 1.19
N ILE A 161 -11.12 -11.76 0.16
CA ILE A 161 -10.69 -12.75 -0.84
C ILE A 161 -9.49 -12.22 -1.61
N VAL A 162 -9.55 -10.95 -2.04
CA VAL A 162 -8.42 -10.29 -2.72
C VAL A 162 -7.17 -10.33 -1.85
N LEU A 163 -7.27 -9.94 -0.58
CA LEU A 163 -6.17 -10.00 0.36
C LEU A 163 -5.56 -11.42 0.42
N LEU A 164 -6.38 -12.45 0.64
CA LEU A 164 -5.92 -13.83 0.73
C LEU A 164 -5.23 -14.30 -0.57
N LEU A 165 -5.75 -13.91 -1.73
CA LEU A 165 -5.12 -14.19 -3.03
C LEU A 165 -3.75 -13.51 -3.16
N VAL A 166 -3.62 -12.26 -2.71
CA VAL A 166 -2.35 -11.54 -2.70
C VAL A 166 -1.36 -12.20 -1.74
N LEU A 167 -1.77 -12.58 -0.52
CA LEU A 167 -0.88 -13.24 0.44
C LEU A 167 -0.34 -14.55 -0.15
N TRP A 168 -1.23 -15.39 -0.70
CA TRP A 168 -0.86 -16.63 -1.38
C TRP A 168 0.12 -16.35 -2.53
N ALA A 169 -0.22 -15.40 -3.41
CA ALA A 169 0.57 -15.09 -4.59
C ALA A 169 2.01 -14.73 -4.21
N ARG A 170 2.20 -13.86 -3.20
CA ARG A 170 3.53 -13.42 -2.73
C ARG A 170 4.38 -14.55 -2.15
N VAL A 171 3.74 -15.53 -1.50
CA VAL A 171 4.42 -16.71 -0.97
C VAL A 171 4.75 -17.70 -2.09
N GLU A 172 3.81 -17.94 -3.02
CA GLU A 172 3.97 -18.87 -4.14
C GLU A 172 5.11 -18.44 -5.08
N ILE A 173 5.21 -17.13 -5.39
CA ILE A 173 6.34 -16.59 -6.18
C ILE A 173 7.62 -16.42 -5.34
N LYS A 174 7.63 -16.88 -4.09
CA LYS A 174 8.77 -16.90 -3.17
C LYS A 174 9.36 -15.51 -2.87
N LYS A 175 8.53 -14.46 -2.95
CA LYS A 175 8.97 -13.10 -2.60
C LYS A 175 8.89 -12.85 -1.11
N HIS A 176 8.00 -13.55 -0.41
CA HIS A 176 7.80 -13.44 1.04
C HIS A 176 7.50 -14.80 1.69
N THR A 177 7.67 -14.88 3.01
CA THR A 177 7.16 -15.99 3.83
C THR A 177 5.77 -15.68 4.35
N TRP A 178 5.04 -16.70 4.83
CA TRP A 178 3.73 -16.53 5.47
C TRP A 178 3.76 -15.54 6.63
N SER A 179 4.79 -15.59 7.48
CA SER A 179 4.94 -14.62 8.57
C SER A 179 5.02 -13.18 8.06
N GLN A 180 5.79 -12.91 7.00
CA GLN A 180 5.98 -11.58 6.43
C GLN A 180 4.70 -10.99 5.83
N VAL A 181 3.88 -11.83 5.21
CA VAL A 181 2.61 -11.40 4.62
C VAL A 181 1.51 -11.27 5.67
N LEU A 182 1.41 -12.22 6.62
CA LEU A 182 0.41 -12.17 7.68
C LEU A 182 0.64 -10.99 8.62
N ILE A 183 1.87 -10.79 9.12
CA ILE A 183 2.20 -9.64 9.98
C ILE A 183 2.01 -8.33 9.21
N GLY A 184 2.36 -8.27 7.92
CA GLY A 184 2.11 -7.11 7.07
C GLY A 184 0.63 -6.75 7.01
N ALA A 185 -0.21 -7.71 6.65
CA ALA A 185 -1.65 -7.50 6.54
C ALA A 185 -2.30 -7.12 7.89
N THR A 186 -2.02 -7.87 8.95
CA THR A 186 -2.64 -7.62 10.26
C THR A 186 -2.19 -6.30 10.87
N THR A 187 -0.92 -5.93 10.73
CA THR A 187 -0.41 -4.62 11.20
C THR A 187 -1.15 -3.49 10.50
N ALA A 188 -1.33 -3.60 9.18
CA ALA A 188 -2.06 -2.58 8.42
C ALA A 188 -3.54 -2.50 8.81
N ILE A 189 -4.22 -3.64 8.91
CA ILE A 189 -5.63 -3.69 9.33
C ILE A 189 -5.81 -3.04 10.71
N VAL A 190 -4.99 -3.42 11.69
CA VAL A 190 -5.09 -2.92 13.06
C VAL A 190 -4.81 -1.43 13.13
N ILE A 191 -3.73 -0.96 12.49
CA ILE A 191 -3.38 0.48 12.52
C ILE A 191 -4.45 1.32 11.86
N VAL A 192 -4.94 0.90 10.69
CA VAL A 192 -5.98 1.66 9.97
C VAL A 192 -7.29 1.66 10.75
N GLU A 193 -7.79 0.49 11.15
CA GLU A 193 -9.07 0.39 11.86
C GLU A 193 -9.06 1.13 13.20
N LEU A 194 -8.02 0.91 14.03
CA LEU A 194 -7.93 1.59 15.32
C LEU A 194 -7.61 3.07 15.14
N GLY A 195 -6.75 3.41 14.18
CA GLY A 195 -6.38 4.79 13.90
C GLY A 195 -7.59 5.63 13.53
N LEU A 196 -8.42 5.15 12.60
CA LEU A 196 -9.65 5.83 12.18
C LEU A 196 -10.63 6.03 13.35
N ARG A 197 -10.86 4.98 14.15
CA ARG A 197 -11.70 5.10 15.37
C ARG A 197 -11.16 6.10 16.38
N LEU A 198 -9.84 6.19 16.55
CA LEU A 198 -9.20 7.10 17.51
C LEU A 198 -9.31 8.57 17.08
N VAL A 199 -9.39 8.83 15.77
CA VAL A 199 -9.65 10.17 15.23
C VAL A 199 -11.15 10.47 15.08
N GLY A 200 -12.02 9.60 15.60
CA GLY A 200 -13.47 9.85 15.66
C GLY A 200 -14.24 9.51 14.39
N MET A 201 -13.67 8.67 13.51
CA MET A 201 -14.32 8.11 12.33
C MET A 201 -14.98 6.77 12.62
#